data_AF-A0A531KEM0-F1
#
_entry.id   AF-A0A531KEM0-F1
#
_cell.length_a   1.000
_cell.length_b   1.000
_cell.length_c   1.000
_cell.angle_alpha   90.00
_cell.angle_beta   90.00
_cell.angle_gamma   90.00
#
_symmetry.space_group_name_H-M   'P 1'
#
loop_
_entity.id
_entity.type
_entity.pdbx_description
1 polymer ?
#
loop_
_entity_poly.entity_id
_entity_poly.type
_entity_poly.pdbx_seq_one_letter_code
_entity_poly.pdbx_strand_id
1 'polypeptide(L)'
;GTVRQIAGYLRAAMDRTLMARIGYVFAKGAFDRLREKMDVGRSNGGVFLGLNGVVVKSHGGADSDGFAAAIELGYDMVRNNLLDRIEADLDLFHARNPHAQTSRKSDVVADAEE
;
A
#
# COMPACT_ATOMS: atom_id res chain seq x y z
N GLY A 1 14.93 -7.67 -0.62
CA GLY A 1 14.73 -6.30 -1.12
C GLY A 1 15.90 -5.41 -0.76
N THR A 2 16.09 -4.32 -1.51
CA THR A 2 17.21 -3.36 -1.39
C THR A 2 17.43 -2.87 0.04
N VAL A 3 16.34 -2.58 0.76
CA VAL A 3 16.35 -2.22 2.19
C VAL A 3 17.12 -3.23 3.04
N ARG A 4 16.88 -4.53 2.83
CA ARG A 4 17.52 -5.60 3.62
C ARG A 4 18.99 -5.76 3.28
N GLN A 5 19.37 -5.47 2.03
CA GLN A 5 20.76 -5.47 1.58
C GLN A 5 21.54 -4.28 2.17
N ILE A 6 20.96 -3.08 2.16
CA ILE A 6 21.55 -1.89 2.80
C ILE A 6 21.71 -2.11 4.31
N ALA A 7 20.70 -2.66 4.98
CA ALA A 7 20.78 -3.00 6.40
C ALA A 7 21.91 -4.02 6.69
N GLY A 8 22.12 -4.99 5.79
CA GLY A 8 23.21 -5.95 5.86
C GLY A 8 24.59 -5.30 5.74
N TYR A 9 24.80 -4.45 4.74
CA TYR A 9 26.07 -3.72 4.57
C TYR A 9 26.37 -2.79 5.74
N LEU A 10 25.35 -2.11 6.25
CA LEU A 10 25.49 -1.22 7.40
C LEU A 10 25.91 -2.00 8.65
N ARG A 11 25.27 -3.13 8.93
CA ARG A 11 25.65 -4.01 10.05
C ARG A 11 27.09 -4.50 9.90
N ALA A 12 27.48 -4.96 8.71
CA ALA A 12 28.86 -5.40 8.44
C ALA A 12 29.90 -4.29 8.63
N ALA A 13 29.59 -3.05 8.27
CA ALA A 13 30.47 -1.91 8.48
C ALA A 13 30.63 -1.56 9.97
N MET A 14 29.54 -1.64 10.75
CA MET A 14 29.56 -1.33 12.18
C MET A 14 30.28 -2.40 13.01
N ASP A 15 30.23 -3.67 12.59
CA ASP A 15 30.92 -4.78 13.26
C ASP A 15 32.43 -4.82 12.96
N ARG A 16 32.90 -4.06 11.96
CA ARG A 16 34.29 -4.10 11.48
C ARG A 16 35.32 -3.58 12.49
N THR A 17 34.96 -2.62 13.35
CA THR A 17 35.91 -2.01 14.30
C THR A 17 35.30 -1.79 15.68
N LEU A 18 36.14 -1.84 16.72
CA LEU A 18 35.72 -1.63 18.10
C LEU A 18 35.12 -0.22 18.31
N MET A 19 35.67 0.79 17.64
CA MET A 19 35.13 2.16 17.67
C MET A 19 33.77 2.28 16.98
N ALA A 20 33.56 1.58 15.86
CA ALA A 20 32.25 1.56 15.20
C ALA A 20 31.20 0.87 16.08
N ARG A 21 31.55 -0.22 16.78
CA ARG A 21 30.65 -0.88 17.75
C ARG A 21 30.28 0.04 18.92
N ILE A 22 31.23 0.79 19.46
CA ILE A 22 30.95 1.78 20.52
C ILE A 22 30.03 2.88 19.99
N GLY A 23 30.32 3.42 18.79
CA GLY A 23 29.45 4.40 18.13
C GLY A 23 28.03 3.88 17.89
N TYR A 24 27.88 2.60 17.53
CA TYR A 24 26.57 1.95 17.39
C TYR A 24 25.78 1.95 18.69
N VAL A 25 26.42 1.69 19.84
CA VAL A 25 25.74 1.68 21.14
C VAL A 25 25.14 3.06 21.45
N PHE A 26 25.90 4.13 21.23
CA PHE A 26 25.40 5.50 21.43
C PHE A 26 24.31 5.89 20.41
N ALA A 27 24.42 5.40 19.18
CA ALA A 27 23.47 5.69 18.11
C ALA A 27 22.29 4.68 18.02
N LYS A 28 22.22 3.68 18.90
CA LYS A 28 21.28 2.55 18.79
C LYS A 28 19.83 3.02 18.63
N GLY A 29 19.40 4.00 19.42
CA GLY A 29 18.04 4.53 19.34
C GLY A 29 17.71 5.19 18.00
N ALA A 30 18.69 5.82 17.35
CA ALA A 30 18.52 6.38 16.02
C ALA A 30 18.42 5.26 14.95
N PHE A 31 19.22 4.21 15.08
CA PHE A 31 19.15 3.03 14.21
C PHE A 31 17.85 2.24 14.37
N ASP A 32 17.33 2.13 15.59
CA ASP A 32 16.04 1.46 15.84
C ASP A 32 14.91 2.22 15.13
N ARG A 33 14.89 3.56 15.20
CA ARG A 33 13.94 4.38 14.43
C ARG A 33 14.14 4.31 12.92
N LEU A 34 15.39 4.23 12.46
CA LEU A 34 15.70 4.04 11.04
C LEU A 34 15.15 2.70 10.56
N ARG A 35 15.34 1.64 11.34
CA ARG A 35 14.82 0.29 11.05
C ARG A 35 13.29 0.30 10.99
N GLU A 36 12.63 0.99 11.91
CA GLU A 36 11.19 1.17 11.88
C GLU A 36 10.69 1.84 10.60
N LYS A 37 11.35 2.92 10.17
CA LYS A 37 11.00 3.64 8.92
C LYS A 37 11.31 2.86 7.66
N MET A 38 12.34 2.02 7.70
CA MET A 38 12.74 1.16 6.58
C MET A 38 11.87 -0.10 6.49
N ASP A 39 11.05 -0.39 7.50
CA ASP A 39 10.16 -1.53 7.49
C ASP A 39 8.95 -1.29 6.58
N VAL A 40 9.11 -1.68 5.32
CA VAL A 40 8.05 -1.71 4.30
C VAL A 40 6.93 -2.72 4.63
N GLY A 41 7.10 -3.59 5.63
CA GLY A 41 6.08 -4.54 6.06
C GLY A 41 4.83 -3.88 6.66
N ARG A 42 4.95 -2.66 7.18
CA ARG A 42 3.83 -1.91 7.77
C ARG A 42 2.78 -1.44 6.77
N SER A 43 3.10 -1.40 5.48
CA SER A 43 2.13 -1.14 4.41
C SER A 43 1.92 -2.42 3.62
N ASN A 44 0.93 -3.21 4.03
CA ASN A 44 0.53 -4.44 3.34
C ASN A 44 -0.97 -4.37 3.02
N GLY A 45 -1.36 -5.04 1.93
CA GLY A 45 -2.72 -4.95 1.39
C GLY A 45 -2.79 -4.08 0.14
N GLY A 46 -2.85 -4.70 -1.04
CA GLY A 46 -3.22 -4.01 -2.28
C GLY A 46 -4.74 -3.88 -2.39
N VAL A 47 -5.24 -2.67 -2.61
CA VAL A 47 -6.67 -2.40 -2.84
C VAL A 47 -7.03 -2.69 -4.30
N PHE A 48 -8.10 -3.44 -4.51
CA PHE A 48 -8.66 -3.71 -5.83
C PHE A 48 -9.85 -2.78 -6.06
N LEU A 49 -9.76 -1.96 -7.11
CA LEU A 49 -10.80 -0.99 -7.49
C LEU A 49 -11.64 -1.53 -8.66
N GLY A 50 -12.87 -1.01 -8.81
CA GLY A 50 -13.78 -1.40 -9.89
C GLY A 50 -14.59 -2.67 -9.60
N LEU A 51 -14.61 -3.12 -8.35
CA LEU A 51 -15.46 -4.22 -7.88
C LEU A 51 -16.63 -3.66 -7.07
N ASN A 52 -17.71 -4.43 -6.94
CA ASN A 52 -18.90 -4.07 -6.15
C ASN A 52 -18.68 -4.18 -4.62
N GLY A 53 -17.43 -4.13 -4.15
CA GLY A 53 -17.07 -4.38 -2.77
C GLY A 53 -15.62 -4.03 -2.45
N VAL A 54 -15.33 -3.89 -1.15
CA VAL A 54 -13.98 -3.65 -0.65
C VAL A 54 -13.19 -4.96 -0.74
N VAL A 55 -12.16 -4.98 -1.58
CA VAL A 55 -11.27 -6.14 -1.73
C VAL A 55 -9.83 -5.70 -1.48
N VAL A 56 -9.23 -6.30 -0.45
CA VAL A 56 -7.83 -6.08 -0.07
C VAL A 56 -7.07 -7.39 -0.20
N LYS A 57 -5.98 -7.39 -0.98
CA LYS A 57 -5.09 -8.54 -1.13
C LYS A 57 -3.84 -8.36 -0.26
N SER A 58 -3.70 -9.20 0.77
CA SER A 58 -2.45 -9.30 1.53
C SER A 58 -1.38 -10.07 0.74
N HIS A 59 -0.12 -9.69 0.92
CA HIS A 59 1.00 -10.50 0.45
C HIS A 59 1.05 -11.84 1.20
N GLY A 60 1.31 -12.95 0.50
CA GLY A 60 1.29 -14.29 1.11
C GLY A 60 2.42 -14.54 2.12
N GLY A 61 3.50 -13.75 2.06
CA GLY A 61 4.60 -13.78 3.02
C GLY A 61 4.52 -12.70 4.10
N ALA A 62 3.35 -12.08 4.32
CA ALA A 62 3.17 -11.07 5.35
C ALA A 62 3.27 -11.68 6.76
N ASP A 63 3.89 -10.94 7.68
CA ASP A 63 3.88 -11.24 9.10
C ASP A 63 2.54 -10.82 9.75
N SER A 64 2.38 -11.08 11.04
CA SER A 64 1.15 -10.74 11.78
C SER A 64 0.81 -9.26 11.70
N ASP A 65 1.82 -8.40 11.78
CA ASP A 65 1.65 -6.95 11.78
C ASP A 65 1.25 -6.45 10.39
N GLY A 66 1.89 -6.98 9.34
CA GLY A 66 1.50 -6.71 7.96
C GLY A 66 0.08 -7.22 7.65
N PHE A 67 -0.31 -8.38 8.16
CA PHE A 67 -1.67 -8.88 7.95
C PHE A 67 -2.71 -8.03 8.71
N ALA A 68 -2.40 -7.62 9.94
CA ALA A 68 -3.23 -6.70 10.71
C ALA A 68 -3.40 -5.35 10.00
N ALA A 69 -2.33 -4.81 9.42
CA ALA A 69 -2.37 -3.59 8.61
C ALA A 69 -3.32 -3.72 7.40
N ALA A 70 -3.35 -4.88 6.74
CA ALA A 70 -4.28 -5.13 5.63
C ALA A 70 -5.75 -5.19 6.09
N ILE A 71 -6.01 -5.72 7.29
CA ILE A 71 -7.36 -5.72 7.91
C ILE A 71 -7.76 -4.30 8.29
N GLU A 72 -6.87 -3.55 8.95
CA GLU A 72 -7.12 -2.17 9.36
C GLU A 72 -7.40 -1.27 8.15
N LEU A 73 -6.67 -1.47 7.05
CA LEU A 73 -6.95 -0.82 5.77
C LEU A 73 -8.38 -1.13 5.28
N GLY A 74 -8.79 -2.40 5.28
CA GLY A 74 -10.14 -2.78 4.88
C GLY A 74 -11.23 -2.18 5.78
N TYR A 75 -10.99 -2.16 7.09
CA TYR A 75 -11.86 -1.51 8.07
C TYR A 75 -11.99 -0.01 7.79
N ASP A 76 -10.87 0.69 7.55
CA ASP A 76 -10.87 2.12 7.27
C ASP A 76 -11.58 2.45 5.95
N MET A 77 -11.45 1.59 4.93
CA MET A 77 -12.18 1.77 3.67
C MET A 77 -13.70 1.71 3.87
N VAL A 78 -14.17 0.73 4.65
CA VAL A 78 -15.60 0.60 4.98
C VAL A 78 -16.06 1.75 5.88
N ARG A 79 -15.31 2.04 6.94
CA ARG A 79 -15.64 3.11 7.90
C ARG A 79 -15.74 4.48 7.24
N ASN A 80 -14.91 4.75 6.25
CA ASN A 80 -14.90 6.02 5.52
C ASN A 80 -15.81 6.03 4.29
N ASN A 81 -16.61 4.97 4.06
CA ASN A 81 -17.50 4.81 2.90
C ASN A 81 -16.77 5.07 1.58
N LEU A 82 -15.60 4.45 1.40
CA LEU A 82 -14.75 4.72 0.25
C LEU A 82 -15.44 4.41 -1.09
N LEU A 83 -16.22 3.32 -1.16
CA LEU A 83 -16.96 2.95 -2.37
C LEU A 83 -17.97 4.03 -2.77
N ASP A 84 -18.80 4.48 -1.84
CA ASP A 84 -19.81 5.52 -2.07
C ASP A 84 -19.17 6.82 -2.56
N ARG A 85 -17.99 7.17 -2.01
CA ARG A 85 -17.24 8.36 -2.46
C ARG A 85 -16.70 8.20 -3.87
N ILE A 86 -16.14 7.04 -4.21
CA ILE A 86 -15.64 6.76 -5.56
C ILE A 86 -16.80 6.81 -6.57
N GLU A 87 -17.95 6.23 -6.23
CA GLU A 87 -19.15 6.27 -7.08
C GLU A 87 -19.62 7.70 -7.31
N ALA A 88 -19.77 8.49 -6.24
CA ALA A 88 -20.17 9.89 -6.33
C ALA A 88 -19.18 10.74 -7.15
N ASP A 89 -17.87 10.53 -6.97
CA ASP A 89 -16.83 11.23 -7.74
C ASP A 89 -16.87 10.84 -9.22
N LEU A 90 -17.15 9.57 -9.54
CA LEU A 90 -17.24 9.07 -10.90
C LEU A 90 -18.48 9.61 -11.61
N ASP A 91 -19.63 9.66 -10.92
CA ASP A 91 -20.86 10.28 -11.43
C ASP A 91 -20.66 11.76 -11.73
N LEU A 92 -20.02 12.48 -10.80
CA LEU A 92 -19.68 13.89 -10.99
C LEU A 92 -18.73 14.10 -12.17
N PHE A 93 -17.71 13.23 -12.31
CA PHE A 93 -16.78 13.28 -13.43
C PHE A 93 -17.50 13.09 -14.77
N HIS A 94 -18.41 12.10 -14.87
CA HIS A 94 -19.18 11.87 -16.08
C HIS A 94 -20.17 13.00 -16.40
N ALA A 95 -20.82 13.56 -15.39
CA ALA A 95 -21.71 14.72 -15.57
C ALA A 95 -20.97 15.95 -16.12
N ARG A 96 -19.69 16.12 -15.74
CA ARG A 96 -18.82 17.20 -16.22
C ARG A 96 -18.18 16.92 -17.59
N ASN A 97 -18.04 15.65 -17.96
CA ASN A 97 -17.42 15.21 -19.22
C ASN A 97 -18.38 14.35 -20.07
N PRO A 98 -19.44 14.93 -20.65
CA PRO A 98 -20.47 14.19 -21.39
C PRO A 98 -19.94 13.41 -22.60
N HIS A 99 -18.83 13.84 -23.22
CA HIS A 99 -18.19 13.09 -24.31
C HIS A 99 -17.56 11.76 -23.89
N ALA A 100 -17.25 11.57 -22.60
CA ALA A 100 -16.71 10.31 -22.08
C ALA A 100 -17.79 9.21 -21.93
N GLN A 101 -19.07 9.60 -21.77
CA GLN A 101 -20.18 8.64 -21.65
C GLN A 101 -20.63 8.08 -23.01
N THR A 102 -20.51 8.85 -24.09
CA THR A 102 -20.93 8.40 -25.44
C THR A 102 -20.14 7.18 -25.91
N SER A 103 -18.86 7.06 -25.53
CA SER A 103 -18.02 5.90 -25.88
C SER A 103 -18.45 4.62 -25.15
N ARG A 104 -18.90 4.68 -23.89
CA ARG A 104 -19.35 3.47 -23.17
C ARG A 104 -20.70 2.96 -23.65
N LYS A 105 -21.62 3.87 -24.01
CA LYS A 105 -22.95 3.47 -24.49
C LYS A 105 -22.90 2.78 -25.84
N SER A 106 -21.94 3.09 -26.71
CA SER A 106 -21.71 2.35 -27.95
C SER A 106 -21.15 0.95 -27.69
N ASP A 107 -20.22 0.82 -26.74
CA ASP A 107 -19.53 -0.45 -26.47
C ASP A 107 -20.43 -1.47 -25.76
N VAL A 108 -21.25 -1.03 -24.80
CA VAL A 108 -22.20 -1.92 -24.08
C VAL A 108 -23.36 -2.38 -24.98
N VAL A 109 -23.75 -1.57 -25.96
CA VAL A 109 -24.81 -1.95 -26.92
C VAL A 109 -24.26 -2.91 -27.97
N ALA A 110 -22.98 -2.80 -28.34
CA ALA A 110 -22.33 -3.74 -29.25
C ALA A 110 -22.17 -5.14 -28.63
N ASP A 111 -21.78 -5.23 -27.34
CA ASP A 111 -21.63 -6.51 -26.63
C ASP A 111 -22.98 -7.21 -26.29
N ALA A 112 -24.10 -6.50 -26.39
CA ALA A 112 -25.43 -7.06 -26.12
C ALA A 112 -26.15 -7.60 -27.37
N GLU A 113 -25.60 -7.35 -28.57
CA GLU A 113 -26.14 -7.84 -29.85
C GLU A 113 -25.35 -9.03 -30.45
N GLU A 114 -24.37 -9.59 -29.74
CA GLU A 114 -23.67 -10.85 -30.05
C GLU A 114 -24.09 -12.00 -29.12
#